data_AF-A0A157QXS8-F1
#
_entry.id   AF-A0A157QXS8-F1
#
_cell.length_a   1.000
_cell.length_b   1.000
_cell.length_c   1.000
_cell.angle_alpha   90.00
_cell.angle_beta   90.00
_cell.angle_gamma   90.00
#
_symmetry.space_group_name_H-M   'P 1'
#
loop_
_entity.id
_entity.type
_entity.pdbx_description
1 polymer ?
#
loop_
_entity_poly.entity_id
_entity_poly.type
_entity_poly.pdbx_seq_one_letter_code
_entity_poly.pdbx_strand_id
1 'polypeptide(L)'
;MYVILTSKPGRFHTQPGSGMTVVQAYDYVFYGQTRAVFEIAALEAPSRVAIIEDEPPHTVNHVSTKFLESFATLDAALAELHHLIRFGSMDAQLVRTTSATTRSE
;
A
#
# COMPACT_ATOMS: atom_id res chain seq x y z
N MET A 1 -5.65 6.55 13.10
CA MET A 1 -4.25 6.54 12.61
C MET A 1 -4.26 6.20 11.14
N TYR A 2 -3.14 6.33 10.44
CA TYR A 2 -3.00 5.95 9.04
C TYR A 2 -1.84 4.98 8.88
N VAL A 3 -1.96 4.03 7.98
CA VAL A 3 -0.88 3.09 7.62
C VAL A 3 -0.72 3.07 6.11
N ILE A 4 0.51 2.80 5.67
CA ILE A 4 0.82 2.63 4.25
C ILE A 4 0.85 1.12 3.97
N LEU A 5 0.00 0.68 3.04
CA LEU A 5 -0.01 -0.67 2.51
C LEU A 5 0.72 -0.67 1.17
N THR A 6 1.48 -1.71 0.91
CA THR A 6 2.26 -1.83 -0.33
C THR A 6 1.90 -3.14 -0.99
N SER A 7 1.55 -3.08 -2.26
CA SER A 7 1.32 -4.24 -3.11
C SER A 7 2.33 -4.21 -4.25
N LYS A 8 2.86 -5.37 -4.64
CA LYS A 8 3.77 -5.50 -5.78
C LYS A 8 3.12 -6.39 -6.84
N PRO A 9 2.60 -5.81 -7.93
CA PRO A 9 1.91 -6.56 -8.98
C PRO A 9 2.74 -7.75 -9.47
N GLY A 10 2.13 -8.94 -9.49
CA GLY A 10 2.78 -10.18 -9.92
C GLY A 10 3.68 -10.80 -8.86
N ARG A 11 3.66 -10.32 -7.62
CA ARG A 11 4.37 -10.96 -6.49
C ARG A 11 3.46 -11.11 -5.29
N PHE A 12 2.83 -10.03 -4.86
CA PHE A 12 1.87 -10.05 -3.77
C PHE A 12 0.99 -8.81 -3.79
N HIS A 13 -0.21 -8.95 -3.24
CA HIS A 13 -1.07 -7.83 -2.92
C HIS A 13 -1.42 -7.82 -1.44
N THR A 14 -1.70 -6.63 -0.93
CA THR A 14 -2.14 -6.41 0.44
C THR A 14 -3.64 -6.14 0.46
N GLN A 15 -4.31 -6.70 1.45
CA GLN A 15 -5.73 -6.46 1.69
C GLN A 15 -5.92 -5.87 3.09
N PRO A 16 -6.59 -4.71 3.21
CA PRO A 16 -6.91 -4.11 4.49
C PRO A 16 -7.79 -5.03 5.32
N GLY A 17 -7.50 -5.12 6.63
CA GLY A 17 -8.30 -5.89 7.58
C GLY A 17 -9.57 -5.17 8.03
N SER A 18 -10.28 -5.79 8.97
CA SER A 18 -11.43 -5.15 9.62
C SER A 18 -11.03 -3.86 10.33
N GLY A 19 -11.86 -2.82 10.23
CA GLY A 19 -11.58 -1.51 10.83
C GLY A 19 -10.49 -0.70 10.12
N MET A 20 -10.14 -1.10 8.89
CA MET A 20 -9.27 -0.37 7.98
C MET A 20 -10.05 0.11 6.77
N THR A 21 -9.85 1.37 6.38
CA THR A 21 -10.47 1.94 5.18
C THR A 21 -9.41 2.63 4.33
N VAL A 22 -9.24 2.16 3.09
CA VAL A 22 -8.34 2.82 2.14
C VAL A 22 -8.91 4.19 1.78
N VAL A 23 -8.15 5.24 2.04
CA VAL A 23 -8.54 6.63 1.76
C VAL A 23 -7.84 7.21 0.55
N GLN A 24 -6.66 6.67 0.19
CA GLN A 24 -5.91 7.06 -1.01
C GLN A 24 -5.16 5.85 -1.57
N ALA A 25 -4.97 5.83 -2.88
CA ALA A 25 -4.17 4.84 -3.59
C ALA A 25 -3.28 5.54 -4.64
N TYR A 26 -2.11 4.96 -4.86
CA TYR A 26 -1.06 5.50 -5.73
C TYR A 26 -0.33 4.38 -6.45
N ASP A 27 -0.16 4.52 -7.75
CA ASP A 27 0.76 3.69 -8.51
C ASP A 27 2.17 4.28 -8.41
N TYR A 28 3.12 3.46 -7.99
CA TYR A 28 4.54 3.78 -8.05
C TYR A 28 5.09 3.42 -9.41
N VAL A 29 5.31 4.45 -10.22
CA VAL A 29 5.85 4.35 -11.56
C VAL A 29 7.35 4.65 -11.51
N PHE A 30 8.16 3.67 -11.92
CA PHE A 30 9.61 3.78 -11.98
C PHE A 30 10.06 3.53 -13.42
N TYR A 31 10.70 4.53 -14.04
CA TYR A 31 11.05 4.52 -15.47
C TYR A 31 9.88 4.11 -16.38
N GLY A 32 8.71 4.70 -16.16
CA GLY A 32 7.49 4.47 -16.97
C GLY A 32 6.77 3.14 -16.69
N GLN A 33 7.23 2.34 -15.73
CA GLN A 33 6.60 1.07 -15.38
C GLN A 33 6.08 1.08 -13.93
N THR A 34 4.83 0.67 -13.71
CA THR A 34 4.29 0.48 -12.36
C THR A 34 5.03 -0.67 -11.67
N ARG A 35 5.78 -0.36 -10.62
CA ARG A 35 6.56 -1.33 -9.83
C ARG A 35 5.87 -1.75 -8.55
N ALA A 36 5.02 -0.88 -8.01
CA ALA A 36 4.25 -1.14 -6.81
C ALA A 36 2.97 -0.30 -6.82
N VAL A 37 2.02 -0.70 -5.99
CA VAL A 37 0.83 0.09 -5.65
C VAL A 37 0.92 0.37 -4.15
N PHE A 38 0.78 1.64 -3.79
CA PHE A 38 0.74 2.09 -2.41
C PHE A 38 -0.65 2.58 -2.06
N GLU A 39 -1.20 2.08 -0.95
CA GLU A 39 -2.49 2.51 -0.43
C GLU A 39 -2.29 3.11 0.96
N ILE A 40 -2.93 4.24 1.24
CA ILE A 40 -3.00 4.79 2.58
C ILE A 40 -4.36 4.40 3.16
N ALA A 41 -4.34 3.66 4.26
CA ALA A 41 -5.54 3.22 4.95
C ALA A 41 -5.67 3.93 6.30
N ALA A 42 -6.86 4.47 6.56
CA ALA A 42 -7.26 4.89 7.90
C ALA A 42 -7.49 3.64 8.77
N LEU A 43 -6.93 3.66 9.97
CA LEU A 43 -7.00 2.61 10.97
C LEU A 43 -7.76 3.14 12.20
N GLU A 44 -8.92 2.56 12.48
CA GLU A 44 -9.79 2.95 13.60
C GLU A 44 -9.39 2.23 14.90
N ALA A 45 -8.93 0.98 14.80
CA ALA A 45 -8.49 0.15 15.92
C ALA A 45 -7.35 -0.79 15.49
N PRO A 46 -6.54 -1.33 16.40
CA PRO A 46 -5.53 -2.33 16.07
C PRO A 46 -6.12 -3.51 15.27
N SER A 47 -5.52 -3.83 14.13
CA SER A 47 -6.05 -4.81 13.17
C SER A 47 -4.95 -5.69 12.58
N ARG A 48 -5.26 -6.45 11.54
CA ARG A 48 -4.34 -7.26 10.75
C ARG A 48 -4.54 -7.02 9.26
N VAL A 49 -3.45 -6.82 8.55
CA VAL A 49 -3.43 -6.76 7.07
C VAL A 49 -3.13 -8.15 6.55
N ALA A 50 -3.83 -8.58 5.50
CA ALA A 50 -3.49 -9.80 4.79
C ALA A 50 -2.51 -9.47 3.66
N ILE A 51 -1.43 -10.24 3.56
CA ILE A 51 -0.49 -10.23 2.44
C ILE A 51 -0.71 -11.52 1.68
N ILE A 52 -1.12 -11.43 0.43
CA ILE A 52 -1.51 -12.56 -0.41
C ILE A 52 -0.49 -12.65 -1.54
N GLU A 53 0.21 -13.77 -1.65
CA GLU A 53 1.16 -14.02 -2.74
C GLU A 53 0.40 -14.27 -4.06
N ASP A 54 0.81 -13.56 -5.11
CA ASP A 54 0.24 -13.75 -6.45
C ASP A 54 0.79 -15.02 -7.12
N GLU A 55 1.99 -15.45 -6.72
CA GLU A 55 2.65 -16.64 -7.26
C GLU A 55 2.39 -17.87 -6.37
N PRO A 56 2.36 -19.09 -6.94
CA PRO A 56 2.27 -20.32 -6.15
C PRO A 56 3.36 -20.37 -5.06
N PRO A 57 3.01 -20.76 -3.82
CA PRO A 57 1.81 -21.48 -3.41
C PRO A 57 0.61 -20.60 -3.00
N HIS A 58 0.61 -19.30 -3.31
CA HIS A 58 -0.45 -18.35 -2.94
C HIS A 58 -0.65 -18.22 -1.42
N THR A 59 0.46 -18.13 -0.68
CA THR A 59 0.41 -18.01 0.78
C THR A 59 -0.33 -16.75 1.20
N VAL A 60 -1.16 -16.87 2.22
CA VAL A 60 -1.81 -15.72 2.88
C VAL A 60 -1.21 -15.52 4.27
N ASN A 61 -0.56 -14.38 4.47
CA ASN A 61 0.06 -14.01 5.73
C ASN A 61 -0.69 -12.86 6.40
N HIS A 62 -1.06 -13.02 7.66
CA HIS A 62 -1.73 -11.96 8.43
C HIS A 62 -0.72 -11.22 9.31
N VAL A 63 -0.44 -9.96 8.96
CA VAL A 63 0.50 -9.09 9.69
C VAL A 63 -0.28 -8.13 10.57
N SER A 64 0.06 -8.07 11.86
CA SER A 64 -0.57 -7.12 12.78
C SER A 64 -0.14 -5.69 12.46
N THR A 65 -1.10 -4.75 12.49
CA THR A 65 -0.84 -3.34 12.22
C THR A 65 0.13 -2.70 13.21
N LYS A 66 0.40 -3.34 14.36
CA LYS A 66 1.45 -2.89 15.31
C LYS A 66 2.88 -2.99 14.77
N PHE A 67 3.09 -3.84 13.76
CA PHE A 67 4.38 -3.98 13.08
C PHE A 67 4.49 -3.09 11.85
N LEU A 68 3.40 -2.44 11.46
CA LEU A 68 3.39 -1.44 10.40
C LEU A 68 3.69 -0.08 11.00
N GLU A 69 4.42 0.73 10.25
CA GLU A 69 4.57 2.13 10.60
C GLU A 69 3.19 2.81 10.49
N SER A 70 2.86 3.60 11.52
CA SER A 70 1.57 4.26 11.64
C SER A 70 1.76 5.75 11.85
N PHE A 71 0.89 6.52 11.21
CA PHE A 71 0.97 7.97 11.13
C PHE A 71 -0.25 8.59 11.80
N ALA A 72 -0.04 9.71 12.50
CA ALA A 72 -1.12 10.41 13.16
C ALA A 72 -2.09 11.06 12.16
N THR A 73 -1.57 11.54 11.03
CA THR A 73 -2.34 12.26 9.99
C THR A 73 -2.10 11.65 8.61
N LEU A 74 -3.04 11.92 7.69
CA LEU A 74 -2.91 11.53 6.30
C LEU A 74 -1.70 12.20 5.64
N ASP A 75 -1.49 13.49 5.92
CA ASP A 75 -0.36 14.24 5.37
C ASP A 75 1.00 13.66 5.81
N ALA A 76 1.10 13.16 7.04
CA ALA A 76 2.32 12.51 7.53
C ALA A 76 2.58 11.19 6.78
N ALA A 77 1.54 10.38 6.55
CA ALA A 77 1.66 9.16 5.74
C ALA A 77 2.05 9.49 4.29
N LEU A 78 1.47 10.54 3.72
CA LEU A 78 1.79 10.97 2.35
C LEU A 78 3.23 11.51 2.24
N ALA A 79 3.68 12.28 3.24
CA ALA A 79 5.06 12.76 3.30
C ALA A 79 6.06 11.60 3.35
N GLU A 80 5.79 10.58 4.18
CA GLU A 80 6.63 9.38 4.23
C GLU A 80 6.58 8.62 2.90
N LEU A 81 5.41 8.50 2.27
CA LEU A 81 5.30 7.87 0.95
C LEU A 81 6.16 8.58 -0.11
N HIS A 82 6.17 9.92 -0.11
CA HIS A 82 7.05 10.71 -0.97
C HIS A 82 8.53 10.56 -0.63
N HIS A 83 8.86 10.34 0.64
CA HIS A 83 10.21 10.06 1.09
C HIS A 83 10.70 8.69 0.60
N LEU A 84 9.86 7.64 0.73
CA LEU A 84 10.16 6.27 0.29
C LEU A 84 10.48 6.16 -1.21
N ILE A 85 9.83 6.98 -2.05
CA ILE A 85 10.10 6.96 -3.50
C ILE A 85 11.23 7.90 -3.92
N ARG A 86 11.71 8.80 -3.06
CA ARG A 86 12.82 9.70 -3.36
C ARG A 86 14.15 9.00 -3.10
N PHE A 87 14.69 8.36 -4.12
CA PHE A 87 16.07 7.89 -4.13
C PHE A 87 16.88 8.54 -5.26
N GLY A 88 17.71 9.54 -4.91
CA GLY A 88 18.69 10.14 -5.81
C GLY A 88 18.10 10.77 -7.07
N SER A 89 18.73 10.52 -8.22
CA SER A 89 18.36 11.06 -9.54
C SER A 89 17.47 10.12 -10.37
N MET A 90 16.75 9.19 -9.73
CA MET A 90 15.92 8.21 -10.44
C MET A 90 14.56 8.78 -10.81
N ASP A 91 14.04 8.41 -11.99
CA ASP A 91 12.70 8.79 -12.45
C ASP A 91 11.63 7.92 -11.77
N ALA A 92 11.15 8.43 -10.65
CA ALA A 92 10.20 7.81 -9.74
C ALA A 92 9.02 8.77 -9.54
N GLN A 93 7.80 8.28 -9.80
CA GLN A 93 6.58 9.08 -9.72
C GLN A 93 5.50 8.31 -8.97
N LEU A 94 4.70 9.03 -8.18
CA LEU A 94 3.46 8.53 -7.60
C LEU A 94 2.30 9.08 -8.41
N VAL A 95 1.58 8.18 -9.07
CA VAL A 95 0.38 8.54 -9.83
C VAL A 95 -0.82 8.18 -8.96
N ARG A 96 -1.59 9.19 -8.55
CA ARG A 96 -2.80 8.95 -7.76
C ARG A 96 -3.77 8.12 -8.59
N THR A 97 -4.21 7.00 -8.03
CA THR A 97 -5.19 6.14 -8.68
C THR A 97 -6.53 6.26 -7.98
N THR A 98 -7.59 6.29 -8.78
CA THR A 98 -8.98 6.25 -8.29
C THR A 98 -9.46 4.82 -8.06
N SER A 99 -8.55 3.84 -8.13
CA SER A 99 -8.84 2.42 -8.16
C SER A 99 -9.50 1.96 -6.86
N ALA A 100 -10.82 2.11 -6.78
CA ALA A 100 -11.66 1.06 -6.24
C ALA A 100 -11.40 -0.17 -7.13
N THR A 101 -10.42 -0.99 -6.76
CA THR A 101 -10.11 -2.21 -7.50
C THR A 101 -11.26 -3.20 -7.30
N THR A 102 -12.34 -3.04 -8.06
CA THR A 102 -13.22 -4.12 -8.44
C THR A 102 -12.48 -4.89 -9.52
N ARG A 103 -11.67 -5.87 -9.14
CA ARG A 103 -11.16 -6.89 -10.07
C ARG A 103 -11.83 -8.21 -9.73
N SER A 104 -12.96 -8.42 -10.37
CA SER A 104 -13.62 -9.71 -10.51
C SER A 104 -13.87 -9.89 -12.01
N GLU A 105 -13.06 -10.71 -12.66
CA GLU A 105 -13.41 -11.51 -13.84
C GLU A 105 -12.63 -12.83 -13.77
#